data_AF-A0A2A7DZ40-F1
#
_entry.id   AF-A0A2A7DZ40-F1
#
_cell.length_a   1.000
_cell.length_b   1.000
_cell.length_c   1.000
_cell.angle_alpha   90.00
_cell.angle_beta   90.00
_cell.angle_gamma   90.00
#
_symmetry.space_group_name_H-M   'P 1'
#
loop_
_entity.id
_entity.type
_entity.pdbx_description
1 polymer ?
#
loop_
_entity_poly.entity_id
_entity_poly.type
_entity_poly.pdbx_seq_one_letter_code
_entity_poly.pdbx_strand_id
1 'polypeptide(L)'
;MKADMQNLWDNLVFYYEQTEEFQLIILNNKKVEYMWDNNTSLLKFLHKNDIQYAKSNGRFIERIGACLAVKLAYNKIHPKTNLNDIFIQRDTRGAPTLWYQTYEIKHAVISLTHIPNYSGACLHKSNTF
;
A
#
# COMPACT_ATOMS: atom_id res chain seq x y z
N MET A 1 2.58 4.94 16.09
CA MET A 1 2.84 4.82 14.65
C MET A 1 4.06 3.96 14.30
N LYS A 2 5.26 4.21 14.84
CA LYS A 2 6.44 3.37 14.54
C LYS A 2 6.27 1.90 14.97
N ALA A 3 5.78 1.65 16.18
CA ALA A 3 5.50 0.30 16.67
C ALA A 3 4.37 -0.38 15.86
N ASP A 4 3.33 0.36 15.52
CA ASP A 4 2.21 -0.17 14.72
C ASP A 4 2.66 -0.53 13.30
N MET A 5 3.55 0.27 12.68
CA MET A 5 4.13 -0.04 11.38
C MET A 5 5.03 -1.27 11.41
N GLN A 6 5.83 -1.43 12.48
CA GLN A 6 6.63 -2.63 12.66
C GLN A 6 5.73 -3.86 12.82
N ASN A 7 4.61 -3.73 13.55
CA ASN A 7 3.62 -4.79 13.66
C ASN A 7 3.02 -5.20 12.30
N LEU A 8 2.68 -4.24 11.43
CA LEU A 8 2.25 -4.55 10.07
C LEU A 8 3.33 -5.30 9.29
N TRP A 9 4.58 -4.84 9.39
CA TRP A 9 5.72 -5.45 8.72
C TRP A 9 5.87 -6.92 9.12
N ASP A 10 5.94 -7.18 10.43
CA ASP A 10 6.22 -8.51 10.97
C ASP A 10 5.07 -9.50 10.72
N ASN A 11 3.83 -9.01 10.72
CA ASN A 11 2.67 -9.88 10.58
C ASN A 11 2.27 -10.09 9.12
N LEU A 12 2.29 -9.07 8.28
CA LEU A 12 1.68 -9.13 6.95
C LEU A 12 2.66 -9.44 5.83
N VAL A 13 3.91 -8.99 5.92
CA VAL A 13 4.88 -9.11 4.82
C VAL A 13 5.28 -10.56 4.63
N PHE A 14 5.01 -11.08 3.43
CA PHE A 14 5.43 -12.40 2.98
C PHE A 14 6.79 -12.34 2.27
N TYR A 15 7.01 -11.32 1.45
CA TYR A 15 8.24 -11.11 0.71
C TYR A 15 8.57 -9.63 0.60
N TYR A 16 9.86 -9.32 0.69
CA TYR A 16 10.40 -7.98 0.51
C TYR A 16 11.67 -8.04 -0.33
N GLU A 17 11.74 -7.18 -1.32
CA GLU A 17 12.93 -6.95 -2.12
C GLU A 17 13.13 -5.46 -2.35
N GLN A 18 14.38 -5.03 -2.23
CA GLN A 18 14.79 -3.68 -2.55
C GLN A 18 16.01 -3.74 -3.46
N THR A 19 15.90 -3.05 -4.59
CA THR A 19 17.00 -2.81 -5.52
C THR A 19 17.30 -1.31 -5.60
N GLU A 20 18.26 -0.94 -6.45
CA GLU A 20 18.50 0.46 -6.77
C GLU A 20 17.28 1.08 -7.46
N GLU A 21 16.58 0.32 -8.30
CA GLU A 21 15.50 0.80 -9.16
C GLU A 21 14.12 0.75 -8.50
N PHE A 22 13.85 -0.25 -7.65
CA PHE A 22 12.51 -0.46 -7.10
C PHE A 22 12.48 -1.03 -5.68
N GLN A 23 11.30 -0.96 -5.08
CA GLN A 23 10.93 -1.71 -3.88
C GLN A 23 9.70 -2.55 -4.16
N LEU A 24 9.78 -3.85 -3.87
CA LEU A 24 8.68 -4.80 -3.97
C LEU A 24 8.32 -5.30 -2.59
N ILE A 25 7.04 -5.17 -2.23
CA ILE A 25 6.46 -5.75 -1.02
C ILE A 25 5.29 -6.63 -1.42
N ILE A 26 5.28 -7.87 -0.93
CA ILE A 26 4.18 -8.83 -1.07
C ILE A 26 3.64 -9.16 0.32
N LEU A 27 2.33 -9.08 0.49
CA LEU A 27 1.60 -9.41 1.72
C LEU A 27 0.82 -10.71 1.56
N ASN A 28 0.59 -11.41 2.67
CA ASN A 28 -0.29 -12.58 2.74
C ASN A 28 -1.74 -12.15 3.01
N ASN A 29 -2.65 -12.40 2.06
CA ASN A 29 -4.03 -11.93 2.16
C ASN A 29 -4.84 -12.61 3.26
N LYS A 30 -4.55 -13.86 3.63
CA LYS A 30 -5.22 -14.52 4.77
C LYS A 30 -4.93 -13.79 6.07
N LYS A 31 -3.72 -13.24 6.22
CA LYS A 31 -3.35 -12.45 7.39
C LYS A 31 -3.94 -11.05 7.34
N VAL A 32 -4.04 -10.44 6.15
CA VAL A 32 -4.74 -9.16 5.96
C VAL A 32 -6.22 -9.31 6.32
N GLU A 33 -6.89 -10.36 5.84
CA GLU A 33 -8.28 -10.69 6.16
C GLU A 33 -8.47 -10.91 7.66
N TYR A 34 -7.64 -11.75 8.28
CA TYR A 34 -7.70 -11.98 9.71
C TYR A 34 -7.56 -10.68 10.52
N MET A 35 -6.62 -9.81 10.16
CA MET A 35 -6.45 -8.51 10.82
C MET A 35 -7.62 -7.55 10.52
N TRP A 36 -8.21 -7.61 9.33
CA TRP A 36 -9.36 -6.79 8.97
C TRP A 36 -10.59 -7.15 9.80
N ASP A 37 -10.88 -8.45 9.92
CA ASP A 37 -12.07 -8.95 10.62
C ASP A 37 -11.95 -8.79 12.15
N ASN A 38 -10.73 -8.89 12.69
CA ASN A 38 -10.50 -8.96 14.14
C ASN A 38 -9.82 -7.71 14.72
N ASN A 39 -9.39 -6.74 13.91
CA ASN A 39 -8.62 -5.61 14.40
C ASN A 39 -8.91 -4.28 13.66
N THR A 40 -9.43 -3.29 14.39
CA THR A 40 -9.62 -1.92 13.88
C THR A 40 -8.30 -1.19 13.62
N SER A 41 -7.15 -1.76 14.00
CA SER A 41 -5.84 -1.13 13.82
C SER A 41 -5.47 -0.89 12.36
N LEU A 42 -5.91 -1.73 11.42
CA LEU A 42 -5.65 -1.52 9.99
C LEU A 42 -6.23 -0.20 9.48
N LEU A 43 -7.39 0.20 10.00
CA LEU A 43 -8.04 1.46 9.63
C LEU A 43 -7.19 2.68 9.99
N LYS A 44 -6.29 2.57 10.98
CA LYS A 44 -5.40 3.66 11.39
C LYS A 44 -4.33 4.01 10.35
N PHE A 45 -4.13 3.13 9.38
CA PHE A 45 -3.16 3.32 8.29
C PHE A 45 -3.83 3.61 6.96
N LEU A 46 -5.14 3.39 6.85
CA LEU A 46 -5.88 3.48 5.59
C LEU A 46 -6.57 4.84 5.52
N HIS A 47 -6.25 5.59 4.48
CA HIS A 47 -6.97 6.81 4.17
C HIS A 47 -8.37 6.46 3.63
N LYS A 48 -9.33 7.38 3.75
CA LYS A 48 -10.69 7.17 3.21
C LYS A 48 -10.68 6.82 1.71
N ASN A 49 -9.73 7.37 0.95
CA ASN A 49 -9.60 7.10 -0.48
C ASN A 49 -9.05 5.69 -0.75
N ASP A 50 -8.20 5.13 0.14
CA ASP A 50 -7.79 3.73 0.04
C ASP A 50 -9.01 2.81 0.20
N ILE A 51 -9.90 3.13 1.13
CA ILE A 51 -11.14 2.37 1.36
C ILE A 51 -12.09 2.49 0.15
N GLN A 52 -12.22 3.68 -0.44
CA GLN A 52 -13.01 3.87 -1.66
C GLN A 52 -12.41 3.09 -2.84
N TYR A 53 -11.10 3.14 -3.01
CA TYR A 53 -10.38 2.34 -4.00
C TYR A 53 -10.61 0.84 -3.79
N ALA A 54 -10.54 0.35 -2.55
CA ALA A 54 -10.76 -1.05 -2.23
C ALA A 54 -12.18 -1.53 -2.51
N LYS A 55 -13.20 -0.67 -2.34
CA LYS A 55 -14.62 -0.98 -2.61
C LYS A 55 -15.01 -0.95 -4.08
N SER A 56 -14.18 -0.35 -4.93
CA SER A 56 -14.56 0.01 -6.31
C SER A 56 -14.85 -1.17 -7.25
N ASN A 57 -14.41 -2.39 -6.93
CA ASN A 57 -14.72 -3.65 -7.60
C ASN A 57 -14.31 -4.79 -6.66
N GLY A 58 -14.93 -5.98 -6.77
CA GLY A 58 -14.61 -7.15 -5.94
C GLY A 58 -13.11 -7.42 -5.76
N ARG A 59 -12.76 -8.26 -4.76
CA ARG A 59 -11.40 -8.42 -4.20
C ARG A 59 -11.00 -7.33 -3.21
N PHE A 60 -11.88 -7.07 -2.25
CA PHE A 60 -11.71 -6.02 -1.26
C PHE A 60 -10.45 -6.22 -0.42
N ILE A 61 -10.26 -7.41 0.16
CA ILE A 61 -9.10 -7.73 0.99
C ILE A 61 -7.79 -7.60 0.22
N GLU A 62 -7.76 -8.06 -1.04
CA GLU A 62 -6.55 -8.02 -1.85
C GLU A 62 -6.18 -6.57 -2.23
N ARG A 63 -7.17 -5.70 -2.42
CA ARG A 63 -6.96 -4.26 -2.63
C ARG A 63 -6.50 -3.56 -1.35
N ILE A 64 -7.06 -3.90 -0.20
CA ILE A 64 -6.57 -3.41 1.10
C ILE A 64 -5.11 -3.80 1.29
N GLY A 65 -4.78 -5.06 1.02
CA GLY A 65 -3.42 -5.55 1.09
C GLY A 65 -2.48 -4.81 0.14
N ALA A 66 -2.90 -4.54 -1.10
CA ALA A 66 -2.11 -3.76 -2.04
C ALA A 66 -1.89 -2.30 -1.55
N CYS A 67 -2.90 -1.64 -0.99
CA CYS A 67 -2.77 -0.30 -0.39
C CYS A 67 -1.78 -0.30 0.80
N LEU A 68 -1.86 -1.30 1.68
CA LEU A 68 -0.93 -1.46 2.79
C LEU A 68 0.51 -1.70 2.31
N ALA A 69 0.68 -2.51 1.25
CA ALA A 69 1.99 -2.75 0.64
C ALA A 69 2.62 -1.45 0.11
N VAL A 70 1.84 -0.58 -0.55
CA VAL A 70 2.31 0.74 -0.98
C VAL A 70 2.76 1.58 0.20
N LYS A 71 1.97 1.65 1.28
CA LYS A 71 2.32 2.44 2.46
C LYS A 71 3.58 1.93 3.14
N LEU A 72 3.76 0.61 3.21
CA LEU A 72 4.98 -0.01 3.73
C LEU A 72 6.20 0.36 2.87
N ALA A 73 6.07 0.30 1.54
CA ALA A 73 7.13 0.67 0.61
C ALA A 73 7.47 2.17 0.71
N TYR A 74 6.45 3.02 0.68
CA TYR A 74 6.63 4.46 0.79
C TYR A 74 7.25 4.85 2.14
N ASN A 75 6.82 4.24 3.25
CA ASN A 75 7.39 4.48 4.58
C ASN A 75 8.87 4.09 4.67
N LYS A 76 9.31 3.06 3.93
CA LYS A 76 10.74 2.68 3.89
C LYS A 76 11.60 3.77 3.24
N ILE A 77 11.08 4.45 2.21
CA ILE A 77 11.78 5.56 1.54
C ILE A 77 11.65 6.85 2.33
N HIS A 78 10.47 7.12 2.89
CA HIS A 78 10.11 8.37 3.56
C HIS A 78 9.60 8.11 5.00
N PRO A 79 10.45 7.68 5.94
CA PRO A 79 10.05 7.24 7.28
C PRO A 79 9.49 8.36 8.18
N LYS A 80 9.60 9.61 7.77
CA LYS A 80 9.07 10.78 8.48
C LYS A 80 7.66 11.18 8.00
N THR A 81 7.17 10.58 6.92
CA THR A 81 5.87 10.92 6.35
C THR A 81 4.73 10.33 7.17
N ASN A 82 3.67 11.11 7.38
CA ASN A 82 2.42 10.62 7.93
C ASN A 82 1.69 9.78 6.87
N LEU A 83 1.53 8.48 7.13
CA LEU A 83 0.99 7.54 6.14
C LEU A 83 -0.51 7.70 5.89
N ASN A 84 -1.21 8.42 6.77
CA ASN A 84 -2.62 8.78 6.54
C ASN A 84 -2.78 9.86 5.47
N ASP A 85 -1.72 10.60 5.17
CA ASP A 85 -1.71 11.58 4.08
C ASP A 85 -1.37 10.93 2.73
N ILE A 86 -0.86 9.69 2.73
CA ILE A 86 -0.54 8.93 1.53
C ILE A 86 -1.71 8.01 1.19
N PHE A 87 -2.18 8.01 -0.05
CA PHE A 87 -3.26 7.12 -0.46
C PHE A 87 -3.24 6.79 -1.95
N ILE A 88 -3.98 5.73 -2.30
CA ILE A 88 -4.25 5.36 -3.68
C ILE A 88 -5.61 5.90 -4.11
N GLN A 89 -5.64 6.48 -5.31
CA GLN A 89 -6.88 6.74 -6.03
C GLN A 89 -6.73 6.37 -7.51
N ARG A 90 -7.85 6.25 -8.21
CA ARG A 90 -7.83 6.02 -9.66
C ARG A 90 -7.69 7.35 -10.39
N ASP A 91 -6.85 7.39 -11.42
CA ASP A 91 -6.84 8.49 -12.37
C ASP A 91 -8.06 8.48 -13.30
N THR A 92 -8.12 9.41 -14.25
CA THR A 92 -9.20 9.50 -15.25
C THR A 92 -9.29 8.29 -16.18
N ARG A 93 -8.26 7.45 -16.24
CA ARG A 93 -8.19 6.22 -17.04
C ARG A 93 -8.43 4.96 -16.19
N GLY A 94 -8.65 5.11 -14.88
CA GLY A 94 -8.88 4.01 -13.95
C GLY A 94 -7.60 3.40 -13.36
N ALA A 95 -6.41 3.90 -13.70
CA ALA A 95 -5.14 3.39 -13.19
C ALA A 95 -4.88 3.87 -11.74
N PRO A 96 -4.28 3.03 -10.87
CA PRO A 96 -3.94 3.45 -9.52
C PRO A 96 -2.80 4.46 -9.53
N THR A 97 -2.98 5.56 -8.83
CA THR A 97 -1.98 6.65 -8.67
C THR A 97 -1.71 6.89 -7.19
N LEU A 98 -0.47 7.30 -6.86
CA LEU A 98 -0.08 7.65 -5.48
C LEU A 98 -0.34 9.12 -5.23
N TRP A 99 -0.93 9.42 -4.08
CA TRP A 99 -1.19 10.80 -3.68
C TRP A 99 -0.66 11.05 -2.30
N TYR A 100 -0.11 12.24 -2.11
CA TYR A 100 0.18 12.84 -0.81
C TYR A 100 -0.72 14.06 -0.64
N GLN A 101 -1.66 13.99 0.30
CA GLN A 101 -2.68 15.02 0.51
C GLN A 101 -3.46 15.30 -0.79
N THR A 102 -3.25 16.46 -1.40
CA THR A 102 -3.91 16.88 -2.66
C THR A 102 -3.01 16.78 -3.88
N TYR A 103 -1.79 16.23 -3.74
CA TYR A 103 -0.79 16.17 -4.80
C TYR A 103 -0.53 14.73 -5.24
N GLU A 104 -0.59 14.50 -6.55
CA GLU A 104 -0.15 13.25 -7.16
C GLU A 104 1.38 13.14 -7.12
N ILE A 105 1.91 12.01 -6.67
CA ILE A 105 3.36 11.75 -6.67
C ILE A 105 3.76 11.18 -8.03
N LYS A 106 4.16 12.05 -8.94
CA LYS A 106 4.53 11.68 -10.32
C LYS A 106 5.89 10.99 -10.47
N HIS A 107 6.76 11.15 -9.48
CA HIS A 107 8.10 10.55 -9.48
C HIS A 107 8.13 9.09 -8.99
N ALA A 108 6.96 8.46 -8.89
CA ALA A 108 6.82 7.09 -8.44
C ALA A 108 5.88 6.34 -9.39
N VAL A 109 6.39 5.28 -10.02
CA VAL A 109 5.52 4.34 -10.75
C VAL A 109 5.05 3.28 -9.77
N ILE A 110 3.74 3.10 -9.67
CA ILE A 110 3.15 2.04 -8.86
C ILE A 110 2.59 0.95 -9.76
N SER A 111 2.97 -0.29 -9.47
CA SER A 111 2.24 -1.46 -9.93
C SER A 111 1.63 -2.18 -8.73
N LEU A 112 0.31 -2.45 -8.80
CA LEU A 112 -0.43 -3.19 -7.78
C LEU A 112 -0.87 -4.53 -8.35
N THR A 113 -0.60 -5.61 -7.63
CA THR A 113 -1.11 -6.95 -7.96
C THR A 113 -1.99 -7.49 -6.85
N HIS A 114 -3.02 -8.26 -7.22
CA HIS A 114 -3.98 -8.84 -6.32
C HIS A 114 -4.38 -10.23 -6.82
N ILE A 115 -3.84 -11.25 -6.15
CA ILE A 115 -4.14 -12.68 -6.35
C ILE A 115 -4.74 -13.25 -5.07
N PRO A 116 -5.53 -14.34 -5.09
CA PRO A 116 -6.29 -14.77 -3.92
C PRO A 116 -5.48 -14.86 -2.62
N ASN A 117 -4.25 -15.36 -2.68
CA ASN A 117 -3.40 -15.52 -1.49
C ASN A 117 -2.46 -14.34 -1.20
N TYR A 118 -2.22 -13.47 -2.17
CA TYR A 118 -1.22 -12.41 -2.04
C TYR A 118 -1.64 -11.09 -2.66
N SER A 119 -1.16 -10.02 -2.07
CA SER A 119 -1.28 -8.68 -2.62
C SER A 119 0.09 -8.05 -2.60
N GLY A 120 0.36 -7.12 -3.50
CA GLY A 120 1.68 -6.51 -3.54
C GLY A 120 1.70 -5.18 -4.22
N ALA A 121 2.74 -4.43 -3.90
CA ALA A 121 3.07 -3.17 -4.51
C ALA A 121 4.53 -3.17 -4.94
N CYS A 122 4.78 -2.75 -6.17
CA CYS A 122 6.09 -2.34 -6.64
C CYS A 122 6.10 -0.82 -6.75
N LEU A 123 7.03 -0.17 -6.05
CA LEU A 123 7.28 1.26 -6.13
C LEU A 123 8.63 1.46 -6.82
N HIS A 124 8.62 1.94 -8.05
CA HIS A 124 9.84 2.33 -8.73
C HIS A 124 10.28 3.70 -8.25
N LYS A 125 11.57 3.85 -7.99
CA LYS A 125 12.20 5.16 -7.85
C LYS A 125 12.26 5.71 -9.26
N SER A 126 11.38 6.64 -9.67
CA SER A 126 11.57 7.22 -11.01
C SER A 126 12.90 7.94 -10.98
N ASN A 127 13.79 7.63 -11.92
CA ASN A 127 14.98 8.43 -12.14
C ASN A 127 14.52 9.88 -12.31
N THR A 128 15.00 10.76 -11.43
CA THR A 128 14.98 12.20 -11.67
C THR A 128 15.59 12.44 -13.04
N PHE A 129 14.76 12.80 -14.02
CA PHE A 129 15.17 13.46 -15.25
C PHE A 129 14.90 14.96 -15.08
#